data_AF-A0ABF7QVJ1-F1
#
_entry.id   AF-A0ABF7QVJ1-F1
#
_cell.length_a   1.000
_cell.length_b   1.000
_cell.length_c   1.000
_cell.angle_alpha   90.00
_cell.angle_beta   90.00
_cell.angle_gamma   90.00
#
_symmetry.space_group_name_H-M   'P 1'
#
loop_
_entity.id
_entity.type
_entity.pdbx_description
1 polymer ?
#
loop_
_entity_poly.entity_id
_entity_poly.type
_entity_poly.pdbx_seq_one_letter_code
_entity_poly.pdbx_strand_id
1 'polypeptide(L)' 'MELELESSSISVSMVCRSVLLEGYVADYGDREKATAIAALIASPENVHDRMRDRY' A
#
# COMPACT_ATOMS: atom_id res chain seq x y z
N MET A 1 0.92 -21.45 12.34
CA MET A 1 0.14 -20.30 12.78
C MET A 1 0.19 -19.31 11.64
N GLU A 2 -0.83 -19.39 10.79
CA GLU A 2 -0.99 -18.46 9.67
C GLU A 2 -1.32 -17.11 10.31
N LEU A 3 -0.50 -16.09 10.06
CA LEU A 3 -0.80 -14.74 10.52
C LEU A 3 -2.00 -14.29 9.69
N GLU A 4 -3.21 -14.56 10.16
CA GLU A 4 -4.39 -13.84 9.72
C GLU A 4 -4.12 -12.37 10.02
N LEU A 5 -3.61 -11.68 9.00
CA LEU A 5 -3.61 -10.22 8.95
C LEU A 5 -5.08 -9.84 9.09
N GLU A 6 -5.50 -9.48 10.31
CA GLU A 6 -6.81 -8.88 10.56
C GLU A 6 -7.06 -7.90 9.43
N SER A 7 -8.07 -8.20 8.61
CA SER A 7 -8.30 -7.65 7.27
C SER A 7 -7.50 -6.37 7.03
N SER A 8 -6.29 -6.51 6.46
CA SER A 8 -5.38 -5.38 6.28
C SER A 8 -6.19 -4.25 5.66
N SER A 9 -6.14 -3.06 6.28
CA SER A 9 -6.92 -1.92 5.79
C SER A 9 -6.48 -1.50 4.38
N ILE A 10 -5.36 -2.05 3.89
CA ILE A 10 -4.78 -1.81 2.59
C ILE A 10 -4.59 -3.16 1.87
N SER A 11 -5.16 -3.29 0.69
CA SER A 11 -4.87 -4.33 -0.29
C SER A 11 -3.72 -3.91 -1.20
N VAL A 12 -2.85 -4.87 -1.52
CA VAL A 12 -1.74 -4.69 -2.47
C VAL A 12 -2.01 -5.58 -3.67
N SER A 13 -1.99 -5.01 -4.88
CA SER A 13 -2.04 -5.79 -6.12
C SER A 13 -0.86 -5.41 -7.03
N MET A 14 -0.35 -6.40 -7.75
CA MET A 14 0.73 -6.21 -8.71
C MET A 14 0.18 -6.41 -10.12
N VAL A 15 0.38 -5.43 -10.99
CA VAL A 15 -0.02 -5.48 -12.40
C VAL A 15 1.23 -5.19 -13.23
N CYS A 16 1.74 -6.21 -13.91
CA CYS A 16 3.03 -6.16 -14.61
C CYS A 16 4.18 -5.72 -13.67
N ARG A 17 4.71 -4.51 -13.85
CA ARG A 17 5.77 -3.93 -13.02
C ARG A 17 5.24 -2.91 -12.00
N SER A 18 3.94 -2.68 -11.99
CA SER A 18 3.29 -1.70 -11.14
C SER A 18 2.69 -2.32 -9.90
N VAL A 19 2.77 -1.57 -8.80
CA VAL A 19 2.12 -1.89 -7.52
C VAL A 19 0.99 -0.90 -7.29
N LEU A 20 -0.19 -1.43 -7.02
CA LEU A 20 -1.37 -0.66 -6.64
C LEU A 20 -1.66 -0.87 -5.16
N LEU A 21 -1.68 0.23 -4.41
CA LEU A 21 -2.03 0.28 -2.99
C LEU A 21 -3.45 0.85 -2.88
N GLU A 22 -4.39 0.04 -2.43
CA GLU A 22 -5.81 0.41 -2.30
C GLU A 22 -6.31 0.14 -0.88
N GLY A 23 -7.07 1.07 -0.29
CA GLY A 23 -7.65 0.87 1.04
C GLY A 23 -7.62 2.12 1.92
N TYR A 24 -7.58 1.92 3.22
CA TYR A 24 -7.57 2.97 4.24
C TYR A 24 -6.30 2.94 5.07
N VAL A 25 -5.70 4.11 5.28
CA VAL A 25 -4.58 4.36 6.21
C VAL A 25 -5.08 5.15 7.41
N ALA A 26 -4.39 5.00 8.55
CA ALA A 26 -4.73 5.75 9.76
C ALA A 26 -4.37 7.24 9.61
N ASP A 27 -3.22 7.55 9.01
CA ASP A 27 -2.75 8.90 8.77
C ASP A 27 -1.82 9.01 7.54
N TYR A 28 -1.43 10.25 7.21
CA TYR A 28 -0.50 10.57 6.12
C TYR A 28 0.87 9.88 6.29
N GLY A 29 1.36 9.71 7.53
CA GLY A 29 2.64 9.07 7.78
C GLY A 29 2.63 7.59 7.41
N ASP A 30 1.51 6.89 7.62
CA ASP A 30 1.36 5.50 7.22
C ASP A 30 1.26 5.34 5.70
N ARG A 31 0.61 6.27 5.01
CA ARG A 31 0.61 6.36 3.54
C ARG A 31 2.03 6.46 3.00
N GLU A 32 2.82 7.40 3.52
CA GLU A 32 4.19 7.63 3.05
C GLU A 32 5.07 6.39 3.26
N LYS A 33 4.94 5.71 4.40
CA LYS A 33 5.66 4.45 4.67
C LYS A 33 5.30 3.36 3.66
N ALA A 34 4.00 3.15 3.41
CA ALA A 34 3.54 2.13 2.48
C ALA A 34 4.03 2.40 1.05
N THR A 35 3.92 3.66 0.59
CA THR A 35 4.39 4.08 -0.74
C THR A 35 5.91 3.95 -0.85
N ALA A 36 6.67 4.32 0.18
CA ALA A 36 8.13 4.18 0.18
C ALA A 36 8.57 2.71 0.08
N ILE A 37 7.92 1.82 0.82
CA ILE A 37 8.21 0.37 0.75
C ILE A 37 7.87 -0.20 -0.63
N ALA A 38 6.71 0.17 -1.18
CA ALA A 38 6.33 -0.25 -2.53
C ALA A 38 7.32 0.26 -3.59
N ALA A 39 7.82 1.48 -3.44
CA ALA A 39 8.78 2.09 -4.36
C ALA A 39 10.13 1.37 -4.36
N LEU A 40 10.54 0.76 -3.24
CA LEU A 40 11.74 -0.07 -3.19
C LEU A 40 11.62 -1.36 -4.04
N ILE A 41 10.40 -1.82 -4.31
CA ILE A 41 10.13 -3.05 -5.05
C ILE A 41 9.86 -2.75 -6.53
N ALA A 42 9.03 -1.74 -6.80
CA ALA A 42 8.53 -1.45 -8.14
C ALA A 42 9.25 -0.28 -8.85
N SER A 43 10.14 0.42 -8.16
CA SER A 43 10.54 1.81 -8.47
C SER A 43 9.41 2.81 -8.23
N PRO A 44 9.71 4.05 -7.80
CA PRO A 44 8.70 5.06 -7.46
C PRO A 44 7.68 5.33 -8.58
N GLU A 45 8.13 5.32 -9.84
CA GLU A 45 7.30 5.60 -11.01
C GLU A 45 6.22 4.54 -11.28
N ASN A 46 6.36 3.34 -10.71
CA ASN A 46 5.41 2.24 -10.88
C ASN A 46 4.54 2.01 -9.63
N VAL A 47 4.57 2.92 -8.65
CA VAL A 47 3.68 2.87 -7.49
C VAL A 47 2.45 3.74 -7.74
N HIS A 48 1.28 3.12 -7.63
CA HIS A 48 -0.01 3.80 -7.70
C HIS A 48 -0.68 3.77 -6.33
N ASP A 49 -0.81 4.94 -5.72
CA ASP A 49 -1.49 5.13 -4.45
C ASP A 49 -2.96 5.51 -4.67
N ARG A 50 -3.87 4.69 -4.15
CA ARG A 50 -5.31 4.95 -4.04
C ARG A 50 -5.82 4.75 -2.61
N MET A 51 -4.93 4.78 -1.63
CA MET A 51 -5.27 4.73 -0.23
C MET A 51 -6.05 6.00 0.15
N ARG A 52 -6.88 5.91 1.18
CA ARG A 52 -7.68 7.01 1.73
C ARG A 52 -7.38 7.14 3.22
N ASP A 53 -7.42 8.36 3.72
CA ASP A 53 -7.30 8.58 5.15
C ASP A 53 -8.62 8.17 5.80
N ARG A 54 -8.55 7.46 6.93
CA ARG A 54 -9.74 6.92 7.60
C ARG A 54 -10.54 8.00 8.35
N TYR A 55 -9.90 9.11 8.72
CA TYR A 55 -10.48 10.18 9.56
C TYR A 55 -10.24 11.56 8.98
#